data_AF-A0A662GEG4-F1
#
_entry.id   AF-A0A662GEG4-F1
#
_cell.length_a   1.000
_cell.length_b   1.000
_cell.length_c   1.000
_cell.angle_alpha   90.00
_cell.angle_beta   90.00
_cell.angle_gamma   90.00
#
_symmetry.space_group_name_H-M   'P 1'
#
loop_
_entity.id
_entity.type
_entity.pdbx_description
1 polymer ?
#
loop_
_entity_poly.entity_id
_entity_poly.type
_entity_poly.pdbx_seq_one_letter_code
_entity_poly.pdbx_strand_id
1 'polypeptide(L)'
;MSTVRRVAKNTLVWLFGDIVGKVLSLAFVIYAARYLHAEGYGILAFALAFTGMFGILSDIDFYELIVRRVARDKSVAGKYIGSVIILKC
;
A
#
# COMPACT_ATOMS: atom_id res chain seq x y z
N MET A 1 -16.41 17.44 -18.86
CA MET A 1 -15.06 16.84 -18.78
C MET A 1 -15.10 15.52 -19.55
N SER A 2 -14.33 15.38 -20.63
CA SER A 2 -14.31 14.13 -21.40
C SER A 2 -13.80 12.97 -20.53
N THR A 3 -14.38 11.78 -20.72
CA THR A 3 -14.04 10.55 -19.98
C THR A 3 -12.54 10.27 -20.06
N VAL A 4 -11.93 10.48 -21.23
CA VAL A 4 -10.49 10.34 -21.49
C VAL A 4 -9.65 11.24 -20.58
N ARG A 5 -10.03 12.52 -20.39
CA ARG A 5 -9.30 13.47 -19.54
C ARG A 5 -9.36 13.07 -18.06
N ARG A 6 -10.48 12.49 -17.61
CA ARG A 6 -10.64 12.01 -16.22
C ARG A 6 -9.78 10.77 -15.96
N VAL A 7 -9.78 9.80 -16.89
CA VAL A 7 -8.95 8.61 -16.79
C VAL A 7 -7.47 9.00 -16.78
N ALA A 8 -7.03 9.82 -17.74
CA ALA A 8 -5.64 10.27 -17.82
C ALA A 8 -5.18 10.97 -16.52
N LYS A 9 -5.98 11.88 -15.96
CA LYS A 9 -5.64 12.57 -14.71
C LYS A 9 -5.50 11.60 -13.53
N ASN A 10 -6.42 10.65 -13.39
CA ASN A 10 -6.39 9.70 -12.28
C ASN A 10 -5.20 8.74 -12.39
N THR A 11 -4.94 8.22 -13.59
CA THR A 11 -3.80 7.34 -13.85
C THR A 11 -2.47 8.05 -13.61
N LEU A 12 -2.35 9.31 -14.03
CA LEU A 12 -1.13 10.11 -13.80
C LEU A 12 -0.88 10.39 -12.32
N VAL A 13 -1.92 10.73 -11.55
CA VAL A 13 -1.79 10.94 -10.11
C VAL A 13 -1.38 9.65 -9.40
N TRP A 14 -1.99 8.52 -9.76
CA TRP A 14 -1.64 7.22 -9.21
C TRP A 14 -0.20 6.81 -9.56
N LEU A 15 0.20 6.94 -10.83
CA LEU A 15 1.56 6.67 -11.30
C LEU A 15 2.60 7.53 -10.58
N PHE A 16 2.31 8.82 -10.41
CA PHE A 16 3.22 9.72 -9.69
C PHE A 16 3.38 9.28 -8.23
N GLY A 17 2.28 8.91 -7.56
CA GLY A 17 2.32 8.37 -6.21
C GLY A 17 3.13 7.08 -6.11
N ASP A 18 2.97 6.16 -7.05
CA ASP A 18 3.72 4.90 -7.09
C ASP A 18 5.22 5.14 -7.29
N ILE A 19 5.60 6.03 -8.22
CA ILE A 19 6.99 6.38 -8.48
C ILE A 19 7.63 7.01 -7.24
N VAL A 20 6.97 8.00 -6.63
CA VAL A 20 7.47 8.65 -5.41
C VAL A 20 7.62 7.64 -4.28
N GLY A 21 6.62 6.77 -4.09
CA GLY A 21 6.68 5.69 -3.10
C GLY A 21 7.87 4.78 -3.32
N LYS A 22 8.13 4.34 -4.55
CA LYS A 22 9.28 3.48 -4.89
C LYS A 22 10.61 4.16 -4.65
N VAL A 23 10.73 5.45 -4.97
CA VAL A 23 11.96 6.23 -4.71
C VAL A 23 12.23 6.34 -3.21
N LEU A 24 11.19 6.60 -2.40
CA LEU A 24 11.32 6.66 -0.94
C LEU A 24 11.68 5.29 -0.35
N SER A 25 11.05 4.21 -0.84
CA SER A 25 11.38 2.84 -0.42
C SER A 25 12.83 2.48 -0.76
N LEU A 26 13.31 2.86 -1.95
CA LEU A 26 14.71 2.65 -2.34
C LEU A 26 15.66 3.40 -1.39
N ALA A 27 15.38 4.67 -1.10
CA ALA A 27 16.17 5.47 -0.18
C ALA A 27 16.19 4.85 1.24
N PHE A 28 15.04 4.36 1.71
CA PHE A 28 14.93 3.67 2.98
C PHE A 28 15.76 2.39 3.03
N VAL A 29 15.70 1.55 1.99
CA VAL A 29 16.49 0.32 1.92
C VAL A 29 17.99 0.63 1.94
N ILE A 30 18.43 1.62 1.18
CA ILE A 30 19.83 2.05 1.17
C ILE A 30 20.26 2.53 2.57
N TYR A 31 19.42 3.32 3.24
CA TYR A 31 19.69 3.81 4.58
C TYR A 31 19.75 2.66 5.60
N ALA A 32 18.77 1.76 5.58
CA ALA A 32 18.70 0.60 6.46
C ALA A 32 19.90 -0.33 6.28
N ALA A 33 20.29 -0.62 5.03
CA ALA A 33 21.46 -1.44 4.73
C ALA A 33 22.78 -0.79 5.21
N ARG A 34 22.87 0.55 5.15
CA ARG A 34 24.03 1.30 5.67
C ARG A 34 24.08 1.32 7.19
N TYR A 35 22.95 1.47 7.86
CA TYR A 35 22.88 1.58 9.32
C TYR A 35 22.99 0.22 10.03
N LEU A 36 22.31 -0.81 9.51
CA LEU A 36 22.31 -2.16 10.10
C LEU A 36 23.48 -3.03 9.62
N HIS A 37 24.24 -2.57 8.61
CA HIS A 37 25.26 -3.33 7.93
C HIS A 37 24.73 -4.68 7.39
N ALA A 38 25.62 -5.54 6.87
CA ALA A 38 25.22 -6.77 6.19
C ALA A 38 24.45 -7.74 7.11
N GLU A 39 24.90 -7.89 8.35
CA GLU A 39 24.33 -8.84 9.31
C GLU A 39 22.94 -8.43 9.79
N GLY A 40 22.78 -7.18 10.25
CA GLY A 40 21.49 -6.69 10.72
C GLY A 40 20.46 -6.52 9.61
N TYR A 41 20.88 -6.12 8.41
CA TYR A 41 19.98 -6.06 7.25
C TYR A 41 19.55 -7.46 6.79
N GLY A 42 20.43 -8.46 6.88
CA GLY A 42 20.09 -9.85 6.57
C GLY A 42 18.98 -10.41 7.47
N ILE A 43 19.05 -10.14 8.78
CA ILE A 43 18.01 -10.54 9.75
C ILE A 43 16.68 -9.81 9.45
N LEU A 44 16.73 -8.50 9.19
CA LEU A 44 15.56 -7.72 8.82
C LEU A 44 14.91 -8.25 7.54
N ALA A 45 15.70 -8.50 6.50
CA ALA A 45 15.22 -9.01 5.22
C ALA A 45 14.59 -10.40 5.37
N PHE A 46 15.20 -11.27 6.16
CA PHE A 46 14.65 -12.59 6.46
C PHE A 46 13.32 -12.49 7.20
N ALA A 47 13.24 -11.66 8.25
CA ALA A 47 12.00 -11.44 9.01
C ALA A 47 10.88 -10.90 8.10
N LEU A 48 11.18 -9.89 7.27
CA LEU A 48 10.22 -9.33 6.31
C LEU A 48 9.72 -10.36 5.30
N ALA A 49 10.63 -11.17 4.73
CA ALA A 49 10.25 -12.21 3.77
C ALA A 49 9.42 -13.32 4.45
N PHE A 50 9.81 -13.73 5.64
CA PHE A 50 9.11 -14.74 6.43
C PHE A 50 7.70 -14.26 6.78
N THR A 51 7.54 -13.06 7.36
CA THR A 51 6.23 -12.49 7.67
C THR A 51 5.41 -12.23 6.40
N GLY A 52 6.05 -11.79 5.31
CA GLY A 52 5.38 -11.57 4.02
C GLY A 52 4.76 -12.83 3.43
N MET A 53 5.38 -13.99 3.64
CA MET A 53 4.83 -15.29 3.22
C MET A 53 3.50 -15.60 3.93
N PHE A 54 3.37 -15.22 5.21
CA PHE A 54 2.11 -15.34 5.96
C PHE A 54 1.15 -14.16 5.73
N GLY A 55 1.62 -13.05 5.18
CA GLY A 55 0.81 -11.88 4.81
C GLY A 55 -0.29 -12.22 3.80
N ILE A 56 -0.03 -13.17 2.89
CA ILE A 56 -1.02 -13.67 1.92
C ILE A 56 -2.28 -14.22 2.62
N LEU A 57 -2.14 -14.79 3.81
CA LEU A 57 -3.29 -15.28 4.60
C LEU A 57 -4.03 -14.15 5.33
N SER A 58 -3.37 -13.01 5.56
CA SER A 58 -3.95 -11.81 6.21
C SER A 58 -4.56 -10.82 5.22
N ASP A 59 -4.24 -10.93 3.93
CA ASP A 59 -4.90 -10.17 2.87
C ASP A 59 -6.25 -10.79 2.51
N ILE A 60 -7.11 -10.96 3.51
CA ILE A 60 -8.54 -11.14 3.26
C ILE A 60 -9.01 -9.86 2.57
N ASP A 61 -9.30 -9.97 1.27
CA ASP A 61 -9.54 -8.92 0.25
C ASP A 61 -10.77 -8.00 0.50
N PHE A 62 -10.97 -7.53 1.74
CA PHE A 62 -11.97 -6.51 2.04
C PHE A 62 -11.70 -5.19 1.31
N TYR A 63 -10.45 -4.94 0.91
CA TYR A 63 -10.04 -3.73 0.20
C TYR A 63 -10.78 -3.56 -1.12
N GLU A 64 -10.81 -4.58 -1.98
CA GLU A 64 -11.45 -4.48 -3.30
C GLU A 64 -12.97 -4.28 -3.18
N LEU A 65 -13.60 -4.99 -2.23
CA LEU A 65 -15.03 -4.84 -1.92
C LEU A 65 -15.37 -3.43 -1.44
N ILE A 66 -14.51 -2.83 -0.62
CA ILE A 66 -14.73 -1.51 -0.03
C ILE A 66 -14.47 -0.42 -1.05
N VAL A 67 -13.40 -0.51 -1.85
CA VAL A 67 -13.14 0.41 -2.95
C VAL A 67 -14.33 0.43 -3.92
N ARG A 68 -14.89 -0.73 -4.26
CA ARG A 68 -16.08 -0.83 -5.10
C ARG A 68 -17.32 -0.21 -4.46
N ARG A 69 -17.53 -0.34 -3.15
CA ARG A 69 -18.67 0.26 -2.42
C ARG A 69 -18.53 1.78 -2.29
N VAL A 70 -17.34 2.25 -1.92
CA VAL A 70 -17.04 3.69 -1.75
C VAL A 70 -17.09 4.44 -3.08
N ALA A 71 -16.70 3.79 -4.18
CA ALA A 71 -16.84 4.38 -5.51
C ALA A 71 -18.32 4.58 -5.90
N ARG A 72 -19.23 3.75 -5.37
CA ARG A 72 -20.67 3.78 -5.67
C ARG A 72 -21.44 4.74 -4.76
N ASP A 73 -21.06 4.82 -3.49
CA ASP A 73 -21.61 5.77 -2.52
C ASP A 73 -20.48 6.34 -1.65
N LYS A 74 -20.24 7.65 -1.78
CA LYS A 74 -19.16 8.33 -1.06
C LYS A 74 -19.52 8.65 0.39
N SER A 75 -20.80 8.63 0.77
CA SER A 75 -21.22 8.99 2.14
C SER A 75 -20.86 7.92 3.17
N VAL A 76 -20.74 6.66 2.73
CA VAL A 76 -20.41 5.51 3.59
C VAL A 76 -18.89 5.33 3.81
N ALA A 77 -18.05 6.13 3.16
CA ALA A 77 -16.59 6.02 3.23
C ALA A 77 -16.07 6.06 4.67
N GLY A 78 -16.57 7.00 5.49
CA GLY A 78 -16.12 7.14 6.89
C GLY A 78 -16.40 5.91 7.75
N LYS A 79 -17.54 5.24 7.53
CA LYS A 79 -17.93 4.04 8.28
C LYS A 79 -17.07 2.82 7.90
N TYR A 80 -16.78 2.65 6.61
CA TYR A 80 -15.94 1.55 6.14
C TYR A 80 -14.47 1.71 6.50
N ILE A 81 -13.93 2.94 6.43
CA ILE A 81 -12.55 3.21 6.85
C ILE A 81 -12.37 2.85 8.33
N GLY A 82 -13.30 3.25 9.20
CA GLY A 82 -13.24 2.90 10.64
C GLY A 82 -13.31 1.40 10.91
N SER A 83 -14.22 0.67 10.24
CA SER A 83 -14.34 -0.79 10.43
C SER A 83 -13.14 -1.57 9.90
N VAL A 84 -12.52 -1.14 8.80
CA VAL A 84 -11.31 -1.79 8.26
C VAL A 84 -10.12 -1.59 9.18
N ILE A 85 -9.96 -0.38 9.73
CA ILE A 85 -8.87 -0.10 10.67
C ILE A 85 -9.00 -1.03 11.89
N ILE A 86 -10.20 -1.25 12.42
CA ILE A 86 -10.42 -2.13 13.58
C ILE A 86 -10.24 -3.63 13.24
N LEU A 87 -10.54 -4.04 12.00
CA LEU A 87 -10.43 -5.45 11.59
C LEU A 87 -9.04 -5.84 11.10
N LYS A 88 -8.26 -4.87 10.56
CA LYS A 88 -6.92 -5.11 9.99
C LYS A 88 -5.77 -4.71 10.93
N CYS A 89 -5.99 -3.81 11.89
CA CYS A 89 -5.04 -3.56 12.99
C CYS A 89 -5.25 -4.58 14.11
#